data_AF-A0A1S8ARH0-F1
#
_entry.id   AF-A0A1S8ARH0-F1
#
_cell.length_a   1.000
_cell.length_b   1.000
_cell.length_c   1.000
_cell.angle_alpha   90.00
_cell.angle_beta   90.00
_cell.angle_gamma   90.00
#
_symmetry.space_group_name_H-M   'P 1'
#
loop_
_entity.id
_entity.type
_entity.pdbx_description
1 polymer ?
#
loop_
_entity_poly.entity_id
_entity_poly.type
_entity_poly.pdbx_seq_one_letter_code
_entity_poly.pdbx_strand_id
1 'polypeptide(L)'
;MSNTAGGQRNPVGDEADPFGGDDVLPIEKQRRAHRFLTQETRYHIIQAVLGHPKYLATLDELEYLVPKNRSTIREHLDRLAEKQVMAKYKYRGDEAGQNDPREFWGVTSYGITLLDEYSYLRYVPVLRALQENLYLTEKIERHQDALRPNLPEDVSDPLKIPEIDDETEAIIEDALAAREHGSGRLFDAPPIEPVEDVETEDGADRPLDELF
;
A
#
# COMPACT_ATOMS: atom_id res chain seq x y z
N MET A 1 15.54 42.13 -40.28
CA MET A 1 14.17 41.79 -40.74
C MET A 1 14.26 40.49 -41.51
N SER A 2 13.56 39.40 -41.24
CA SER A 2 12.87 38.93 -40.04
C SER A 2 12.90 37.42 -40.13
N ASN A 3 13.07 36.83 -38.96
CA ASN A 3 13.13 35.42 -38.63
C ASN A 3 11.82 34.69 -39.00
N THR A 4 11.86 33.43 -39.43
CA THR A 4 10.85 32.43 -39.05
C THR A 4 11.46 31.04 -39.17
N ALA A 5 11.94 30.56 -38.02
CA ALA A 5 12.24 29.16 -37.78
C ALA A 5 10.94 28.35 -37.83
N GLY A 6 10.89 27.37 -38.74
CA GLY A 6 9.91 26.29 -38.69
C GLY A 6 10.28 25.35 -37.54
N GLY A 7 9.85 25.72 -36.33
CA GLY A 7 9.92 24.85 -35.16
C GLY A 7 9.02 23.64 -35.38
N GLN A 8 9.64 22.52 -35.68
CA GLN A 8 9.04 21.20 -35.73
C GLN A 8 8.51 20.89 -34.32
N ARG A 9 7.23 21.18 -34.08
CA ARG A 9 6.52 20.71 -32.89
C ARG A 9 6.37 19.21 -33.06
N ASN A 10 7.18 18.44 -32.34
CA ASN A 10 6.92 17.03 -32.10
C ASN A 10 5.51 16.91 -31.51
N PRO A 11 4.59 16.14 -32.11
CA PRO A 11 3.43 15.68 -31.39
C PRO A 11 3.94 14.55 -30.48
N VAL A 12 4.21 14.86 -29.22
CA VAL A 12 4.21 13.81 -28.20
C VAL A 12 2.77 13.33 -28.16
N GLY A 13 2.51 12.22 -28.86
CA GLY A 13 1.20 11.60 -28.92
C GLY A 13 0.76 11.19 -27.52
N ASP A 14 -0.27 11.85 -27.01
CA ASP A 14 -1.60 11.24 -26.89
C ASP A 14 -1.62 9.81 -26.34
N GLU A 15 -0.91 9.54 -25.23
CA GLU A 15 -1.40 8.53 -24.30
C GLU A 15 -2.63 9.15 -23.63
N ALA A 16 -3.81 8.80 -24.14
CA ALA A 16 -5.09 9.21 -23.59
C ALA A 16 -5.08 8.96 -22.08
N ASP A 17 -5.12 10.05 -21.30
CA ASP A 17 -5.10 9.95 -19.85
C ASP A 17 -6.23 9.00 -19.38
N PRO A 18 -5.90 7.95 -18.61
CA PRO A 18 -6.83 6.88 -18.29
C PRO A 18 -8.05 7.34 -17.46
N PHE A 19 -8.06 8.55 -16.91
CA PHE A 19 -9.18 9.17 -16.21
C PHE A 19 -9.92 10.26 -17.02
N GLY A 20 -9.40 10.66 -18.19
CA GLY A 20 -10.10 11.50 -19.16
C GLY A 20 -9.16 12.30 -20.07
N GLY A 21 -9.44 12.30 -21.37
CA GLY A 21 -8.74 13.13 -22.36
C GLY A 21 -9.18 14.60 -22.34
N ASP A 22 -8.70 15.38 -23.31
CA ASP A 22 -8.85 16.84 -23.39
C ASP A 22 -10.30 17.35 -23.33
N ASP A 23 -11.29 16.51 -23.65
CA ASP A 23 -12.72 16.83 -23.64
C ASP A 23 -13.38 16.70 -22.25
N VAL A 24 -12.67 16.20 -21.22
CA VAL A 24 -13.22 15.99 -19.87
C VAL A 24 -12.84 17.15 -18.95
N LEU A 25 -13.83 17.71 -18.24
CA LEU A 25 -13.57 18.77 -17.26
C LEU A 25 -12.58 18.31 -16.18
N PRO A 26 -11.60 19.15 -15.75
CA PRO A 26 -10.60 18.76 -14.76
C PRO A 26 -11.17 18.18 -13.46
N ILE A 27 -12.29 18.75 -12.96
CA ILE A 27 -12.97 18.27 -11.75
C ILE A 27 -13.53 16.85 -11.94
N GLU A 28 -14.02 16.51 -13.13
CA GLU A 28 -14.52 15.16 -13.39
C GLU A 28 -13.40 14.14 -13.43
N LYS A 29 -12.27 14.50 -14.04
CA LYS A 29 -11.06 13.67 -14.04
C LYS A 29 -10.62 13.39 -12.61
N GLN A 30 -10.53 14.43 -11.77
CA GLN A 30 -10.17 14.29 -10.37
C GLN A 30 -11.16 13.40 -9.59
N ARG A 31 -12.47 13.56 -9.83
CA ARG A 31 -13.49 12.73 -9.19
C ARG A 31 -13.37 11.26 -9.60
N ARG A 32 -13.07 10.98 -10.88
CA ARG A 32 -12.91 9.62 -11.41
C ARG A 32 -11.67 8.96 -10.84
N ALA A 33 -10.52 9.64 -10.85
CA ALA A 33 -9.28 9.15 -10.26
C ALA A 33 -9.43 8.89 -8.76
N HIS A 34 -9.95 9.87 -8.00
CA HIS A 34 -10.19 9.69 -6.57
C HIS A 34 -11.09 8.48 -6.28
N ARG A 35 -12.26 8.39 -6.92
CA ARG A 35 -13.18 7.24 -6.76
C ARG A 35 -12.54 5.91 -7.15
N PHE A 36 -11.68 5.93 -8.17
CA PHE A 36 -10.98 4.73 -8.59
C PHE A 36 -10.00 4.28 -7.51
N LEU A 37 -9.12 5.17 -7.03
CA LEU A 37 -8.10 4.85 -6.02
C LEU A 37 -8.71 4.46 -4.67
N THR A 38 -9.79 5.11 -4.23
CA THR A 38 -10.40 4.87 -2.92
C THR A 38 -11.31 3.65 -2.84
N GLN A 39 -11.43 2.86 -3.91
CA GLN A 39 -12.11 1.57 -3.79
C GLN A 39 -11.29 0.66 -2.88
N GLU A 40 -11.95 0.08 -1.88
CA GLU A 40 -11.34 -0.65 -0.77
C GLU A 40 -10.21 -1.60 -1.19
N THR A 41 -10.44 -2.51 -2.14
CA THR A 41 -9.43 -3.49 -2.55
C THR A 41 -8.24 -2.86 -3.27
N ARG A 42 -8.48 -1.92 -4.18
CA ARG A 42 -7.37 -1.19 -4.85
C ARG A 42 -6.56 -0.39 -3.85
N TYR A 43 -7.22 0.23 -2.88
CA TYR A 43 -6.55 0.96 -1.82
C TYR A 43 -5.60 0.06 -1.03
N HIS A 44 -6.05 -1.13 -0.59
CA HIS A 44 -5.18 -2.09 0.11
C HIS A 44 -4.03 -2.60 -0.78
N ILE A 45 -4.28 -2.85 -2.07
CA ILE A 45 -3.22 -3.26 -3.01
C ILE A 45 -2.17 -2.16 -3.15
N ILE A 46 -2.59 -0.90 -3.33
CA ILE A 46 -1.69 0.26 -3.43
C ILE A 46 -0.85 0.38 -2.16
N GLN A 47 -1.47 0.31 -0.98
CA GLN A 47 -0.76 0.36 0.30
C GLN A 47 0.23 -0.79 0.46
N ALA A 48 -0.16 -2.01 0.08
CA ALA A 48 0.69 -3.18 0.14
C ALA A 48 1.94 -3.02 -0.76
N VAL A 49 1.77 -2.51 -1.97
CA VAL A 49 2.91 -2.25 -2.88
C VAL A 49 3.79 -1.10 -2.39
N LEU A 50 3.20 0.01 -1.92
CA LEU A 50 3.95 1.17 -1.44
C LEU A 50 4.74 0.90 -0.16
N GLY A 51 4.22 0.04 0.72
CA GLY A 51 4.94 -0.37 1.94
C GLY A 51 5.98 -1.45 1.70
N HIS A 52 6.03 -2.09 0.53
CA HIS A 52 6.97 -3.16 0.26
C HIS A 52 8.42 -2.63 0.25
N PRO A 53 9.41 -3.32 0.85
CA PRO A 53 10.80 -2.85 0.91
C PRO A 53 11.41 -2.54 -0.46
N LYS A 54 11.07 -3.37 -1.46
CA LYS A 54 11.48 -3.22 -2.87
C LYS A 54 10.41 -2.60 -3.79
N TYR A 55 9.30 -2.07 -3.24
CA TYR A 55 8.15 -1.49 -3.97
C TYR A 55 7.53 -2.34 -5.09
N LEU A 56 7.77 -3.65 -5.02
CA LEU A 56 7.32 -4.66 -5.97
C LEU A 56 6.72 -5.75 -5.11
N ALA A 57 5.50 -6.21 -5.37
CA ALA A 57 4.87 -7.28 -4.60
C ALA A 57 4.45 -8.45 -5.51
N THR A 58 4.59 -9.67 -5.04
CA THR A 58 4.07 -10.88 -5.69
C THR A 58 2.59 -11.03 -5.38
N LEU A 59 1.90 -11.84 -6.19
CA LEU A 59 0.50 -12.14 -5.93
C LEU A 59 0.30 -12.87 -4.58
N ASP A 60 1.27 -13.67 -4.15
CA ASP A 60 1.19 -14.40 -2.88
C ASP A 60 1.38 -13.45 -1.68
N GLU A 61 2.25 -12.44 -1.78
CA GLU A 61 2.37 -11.37 -0.78
C GLU A 61 1.10 -10.53 -0.71
N LEU A 62 0.50 -10.19 -1.85
CA LEU A 62 -0.77 -9.45 -1.89
C LEU A 62 -1.92 -10.27 -1.30
N GLU A 63 -1.96 -11.58 -1.54
CA GLU A 63 -2.94 -12.50 -0.94
C GLU A 63 -2.79 -12.59 0.59
N TYR A 64 -1.58 -12.39 1.11
CA TYR A 64 -1.33 -12.32 2.55
C TYR A 64 -1.79 -11.00 3.18
N LEU A 65 -1.59 -9.87 2.48
CA LEU A 65 -1.82 -8.53 3.03
C LEU A 65 -3.21 -7.95 2.75
N VAL A 66 -3.86 -8.38 1.67
CA VAL A 66 -5.13 -7.81 1.22
C VAL A 66 -6.27 -8.73 1.69
N PRO A 67 -7.29 -8.22 2.39
CA PRO A 67 -8.39 -9.04 2.93
C PRO A 67 -9.41 -9.43 1.85
N LYS A 68 -8.95 -10.00 0.73
CA LYS A 68 -9.76 -10.49 -0.40
C LYS A 68 -9.12 -11.75 -0.98
N ASN A 69 -9.92 -12.54 -1.69
CA ASN A 69 -9.42 -13.73 -2.36
C ASN A 69 -8.52 -13.37 -3.56
N ARG A 70 -7.70 -14.34 -3.96
CA ARG A 70 -6.75 -14.22 -5.07
C ARG A 70 -7.37 -13.78 -6.39
N SER A 71 -8.56 -14.26 -6.74
CA SER A 71 -9.24 -13.88 -7.99
C SER A 71 -9.65 -12.40 -7.99
N THR A 72 -10.18 -11.92 -6.87
CA THR A 72 -10.55 -10.51 -6.69
C THR A 72 -9.31 -9.62 -6.72
N ILE A 73 -8.20 -10.04 -6.09
CA ILE A 73 -6.93 -9.30 -6.15
C ILE A 73 -6.45 -9.17 -7.60
N ARG A 74 -6.47 -10.27 -8.39
CA ARG A 74 -6.10 -10.24 -9.81
C ARG A 74 -6.98 -9.28 -10.61
N GLU A 75 -8.29 -9.35 -10.47
CA GLU A 75 -9.22 -8.43 -11.14
C GLU A 75 -8.89 -6.96 -10.86
N HIS A 76 -8.54 -6.64 -9.61
CA HIS A 76 -8.17 -5.28 -9.23
C HIS A 76 -6.79 -4.86 -9.75
N LEU A 77 -5.82 -5.78 -9.81
CA LEU A 77 -4.52 -5.54 -10.43
C LEU A 77 -4.66 -5.30 -11.94
N ASP A 78 -5.49 -6.08 -12.62
CA ASP A 78 -5.76 -5.90 -14.04
C ASP A 78 -6.39 -4.52 -14.31
N ARG A 79 -7.36 -4.09 -13.48
CA ARG A 79 -7.92 -2.73 -13.56
C ARG A 79 -6.89 -1.64 -13.28
N LEU A 80 -5.99 -1.85 -12.32
CA LEU A 80 -4.89 -0.91 -12.04
C LEU A 80 -3.94 -0.81 -13.24
N ALA A 81 -3.69 -1.92 -13.93
CA ALA A 81 -2.90 -1.96 -15.15
C ALA A 81 -3.59 -1.32 -16.35
N GLU A 82 -4.89 -1.54 -16.52
CA GLU A 82 -5.71 -0.85 -17.54
C GLU A 82 -5.68 0.67 -17.38
N LYS A 83 -5.58 1.16 -16.14
CA LYS A 83 -5.43 2.58 -15.82
C LYS A 83 -3.98 3.03 -15.71
N GLN A 84 -3.05 2.19 -16.13
CA GLN A 84 -1.61 2.44 -16.10
C GLN A 84 -1.09 2.83 -14.71
N VAL A 85 -1.81 2.57 -13.62
CA VAL A 85 -1.36 2.89 -12.24
C VAL A 85 -0.30 1.89 -11.79
N MET A 86 -0.47 0.63 -12.17
CA MET A 86 0.49 -0.44 -11.86
C MET A 86 0.81 -1.25 -13.10
N ALA A 87 1.95 -1.93 -13.08
CA ALA A 87 2.34 -2.87 -14.12
C ALA A 87 2.94 -4.13 -13.52
N LYS A 88 2.94 -5.19 -14.33
CA LYS A 88 3.65 -6.42 -14.01
C LYS A 88 5.10 -6.32 -14.48
N TYR A 89 6.01 -6.39 -13.54
CA TYR A 89 7.45 -6.48 -13.74
C TYR A 89 7.89 -7.94 -13.74
N LYS A 90 8.72 -8.32 -14.70
CA LYS A 90 9.24 -9.68 -14.83
C LYS A 90 10.73 -9.72 -14.56
N TYR A 91 11.14 -10.54 -13.59
CA TYR A 91 12.55 -10.86 -13.41
C TYR A 91 12.97 -11.90 -14.46
N ARG A 92 14.00 -11.56 -15.25
CA ARG A 92 14.52 -12.40 -16.33
C ARG A 92 15.89 -13.03 -16.03
N GLY A 93 16.42 -12.82 -14.82
CA GLY A 93 17.69 -13.43 -14.44
C GLY A 93 17.56 -14.94 -14.24
N ASP A 94 18.62 -15.66 -14.58
CA ASP A 94 18.71 -17.12 -14.42
C ASP A 94 19.04 -17.54 -12.97
N GLU A 95 19.38 -16.56 -12.13
CA GLU A 95 19.76 -16.73 -10.71
C GLU A 95 18.58 -17.06 -9.80
N ALA A 96 17.34 -16.85 -10.27
CA ALA A 96 16.14 -17.15 -9.50
C ALA A 96 15.94 -18.67 -9.38
N GLY A 97 15.74 -19.14 -8.15
CA GLY A 97 15.44 -20.53 -7.85
C GLY A 97 14.16 -21.01 -8.54
N GLN A 98 14.01 -22.32 -8.71
CA GLN A 98 12.88 -22.92 -9.41
C GLN A 98 11.52 -22.56 -8.78
N ASN A 99 11.50 -22.31 -7.47
CA ASN A 99 10.30 -21.97 -6.70
C ASN A 99 10.17 -20.46 -6.42
N ASP A 100 11.09 -19.64 -6.94
CA ASP A 100 11.07 -18.21 -6.70
C ASP A 100 10.07 -17.51 -7.64
N PRO A 101 9.37 -16.47 -7.14
CA PRO A 101 8.50 -15.67 -7.97
C PRO A 101 9.29 -14.95 -9.07
N ARG A 102 8.75 -14.94 -10.29
CA ARG A 102 9.32 -14.20 -11.43
C ARG A 102 8.48 -13.01 -11.88
N GLU A 103 7.27 -12.90 -11.36
CA GLU A 103 6.31 -11.86 -11.71
C GLU A 103 5.94 -11.06 -10.46
N PHE A 104 6.10 -9.75 -10.58
CA PHE A 104 5.91 -8.79 -9.51
C PHE A 104 5.03 -7.65 -9.98
N TRP A 105 4.29 -7.04 -9.08
CA TRP A 105 3.44 -5.89 -9.34
C TRP A 105 4.04 -4.66 -8.66
N GLY A 106 4.19 -3.59 -9.43
CA GLY A 106 4.72 -2.32 -8.97
C GLY A 106 3.97 -1.16 -9.60
N VAL A 107 4.23 0.04 -9.07
CA VAL A 107 3.70 1.28 -9.64
C VAL A 107 4.43 1.60 -10.96
N THR A 108 3.75 2.27 -11.89
CA THR A 108 4.36 2.81 -13.11
C THR A 108 4.76 4.27 -12.91
N SER A 109 5.42 4.89 -13.89
CA SER A 109 5.71 6.33 -13.89
C SER A 109 4.43 7.18 -13.78
N TYR A 110 3.40 6.84 -14.57
CA TYR A 110 2.09 7.49 -14.48
C TYR A 110 1.44 7.30 -13.10
N GLY A 111 1.51 6.08 -12.58
CA GLY A 111 1.00 5.75 -11.25
C GLY A 111 1.68 6.57 -10.16
N ILE A 112 2.98 6.80 -10.25
CA ILE A 112 3.72 7.64 -9.30
C ILE A 112 3.24 9.08 -9.34
N THR A 113 3.13 9.69 -10.52
CA THR A 113 2.59 11.06 -10.65
C THR A 113 1.19 11.17 -10.07
N LEU A 114 0.32 10.20 -10.36
CA LEU A 114 -1.04 10.17 -9.84
C LEU A 114 -1.06 10.00 -8.31
N LEU A 115 -0.30 9.05 -7.78
CA LEU A 115 -0.27 8.77 -6.34
C LEU A 115 0.33 9.94 -5.54
N ASP A 116 1.28 10.68 -6.12
CA ASP A 116 1.81 11.91 -5.54
C ASP A 116 0.74 13.02 -5.49
N GLU A 117 0.00 13.24 -6.59
CA GLU A 117 -1.11 14.22 -6.65
C GLU A 117 -2.16 13.97 -5.55
N TYR A 118 -2.43 12.70 -5.24
CA TYR A 118 -3.37 12.30 -4.18
C TYR A 118 -2.71 12.04 -2.82
N SER A 119 -1.45 12.45 -2.63
CA SER A 119 -0.72 12.38 -1.35
C SER A 119 -0.51 10.96 -0.78
N TYR A 120 -0.54 9.92 -1.61
CA TYR A 120 -0.26 8.55 -1.18
C TYR A 120 1.23 8.37 -0.82
N LEU A 121 2.13 9.02 -1.55
CA LEU A 121 3.58 8.85 -1.36
C LEU A 121 4.04 9.34 0.02
N ARG A 122 3.34 10.33 0.60
CA ARG A 122 3.58 10.81 1.96
C ARG A 122 3.52 9.71 3.02
N TYR A 123 2.74 8.66 2.77
CA TYR A 123 2.55 7.57 3.73
C TYR A 123 3.51 6.39 3.54
N VAL A 124 4.38 6.43 2.53
CA VAL A 124 5.36 5.36 2.26
C VAL A 124 6.20 4.99 3.49
N PRO A 125 6.76 5.95 4.27
CA PRO A 125 7.56 5.59 5.46
C PRO A 125 6.75 4.81 6.51
N VAL A 126 5.50 5.22 6.73
CA VAL A 126 4.59 4.57 7.68
C VAL A 126 4.22 3.17 7.20
N LEU A 127 3.87 3.03 5.92
CA LEU A 127 3.53 1.73 5.33
C LEU A 127 4.70 0.75 5.35
N ARG A 128 5.93 1.25 5.13
CA ARG A 128 7.16 0.47 5.26
C ARG A 128 7.37 -0.03 6.67
N ALA A 129 7.34 0.88 7.65
CA ALA A 129 7.51 0.51 9.06
C ALA A 129 6.46 -0.51 9.50
N LEU A 130 5.19 -0.37 9.05
CA LEU A 130 4.16 -1.36 9.34
C LEU A 130 4.51 -2.74 8.76
N GLN A 131 4.90 -2.83 7.48
CA GLN A 131 5.21 -4.11 6.85
C GLN A 131 6.47 -4.79 7.40
N GLU A 132 7.51 -4.02 7.74
CA GLU A 132 8.74 -4.54 8.37
C GLU A 132 8.47 -5.18 9.74
N ASN A 133 7.40 -4.75 10.42
CA ASN A 133 6.99 -5.28 11.73
C ASN A 133 5.87 -6.32 11.64
N LEU A 134 5.42 -6.70 10.43
CA LEU A 134 4.45 -7.78 10.29
C LEU A 134 5.10 -9.13 10.55
N TYR A 135 4.40 -9.99 11.29
CA TYR A 135 4.74 -11.41 11.28
C TYR A 135 4.53 -11.95 9.86
N LEU A 136 5.56 -12.54 9.27
CA LEU A 136 5.51 -13.19 7.96
C LEU A 136 5.64 -14.70 8.13
N THR A 137 4.91 -15.45 7.30
CA THR A 137 5.16 -16.89 7.18
C THR A 137 6.44 -17.13 6.38
N GLU A 138 7.12 -18.27 6.59
CA GLU A 138 8.35 -18.63 5.85
C GLU A 138 8.20 -18.54 4.33
N LYS A 139 7.00 -18.82 3.80
CA LYS A 139 6.70 -18.71 2.37
C LYS A 139 6.73 -17.24 1.93
N ILE A 140 6.11 -16.36 2.69
CA ILE A 140 5.98 -14.94 2.35
C ILE A 140 7.33 -14.23 2.50
N GLU A 141 8.09 -14.53 3.56
CA GLU A 141 9.46 -14.03 3.75
C GLU A 141 10.36 -14.43 2.57
N ARG A 142 10.37 -15.71 2.18
CA ARG A 142 11.11 -16.18 0.99
C ARG A 142 10.72 -15.44 -0.29
N HIS A 143 9.42 -15.17 -0.47
CA HIS A 143 8.96 -14.40 -1.62
C HIS A 143 9.46 -12.95 -1.55
N GLN A 144 9.40 -12.30 -0.38
CA GLN A 144 9.89 -10.94 -0.13
C GLN A 144 11.37 -10.79 -0.49
N ASP A 145 12.18 -11.75 -0.06
CA ASP A 145 13.62 -11.76 -0.28
C ASP A 145 14.05 -12.15 -1.68
N ALA A 146 13.17 -12.74 -2.49
CA ALA A 146 13.45 -13.14 -3.85
C ALA A 146 14.07 -12.01 -4.70
N LEU A 147 14.84 -12.42 -5.72
CA LEU A 147 15.44 -11.51 -6.68
C LEU A 147 14.34 -10.82 -7.51
N ARG A 148 14.46 -9.50 -7.65
CA ARG A 148 13.47 -8.64 -8.30
C ARG A 148 14.14 -7.76 -9.35
N PRO A 149 13.42 -7.37 -10.41
CA PRO A 149 13.95 -6.42 -11.38
C PRO A 149 14.10 -5.04 -10.72
N ASN A 150 15.06 -4.24 -11.19
CA ASN A 150 15.16 -2.85 -10.79
C ASN A 150 13.99 -2.05 -11.37
N LEU A 151 13.45 -1.15 -10.56
CA LEU A 151 12.47 -0.18 -11.02
C LEU A 151 13.15 0.89 -11.89
N PRO A 152 12.43 1.45 -12.88
CA PRO A 152 12.86 2.65 -13.58
C PRO A 152 13.15 3.81 -12.61
N GLU A 153 14.13 4.66 -12.94
CA GLU A 153 14.59 5.74 -12.07
C GLU A 153 13.48 6.74 -11.72
N ASP A 154 12.65 7.09 -12.71
CA ASP A 154 11.47 7.93 -12.58
C ASP A 154 10.38 7.35 -11.68
N VAL A 155 10.38 6.04 -11.46
CA VAL A 155 9.52 5.36 -10.48
C VAL A 155 10.19 5.28 -9.11
N SER A 156 11.48 4.94 -9.07
CA SER A 156 12.18 4.70 -7.81
C SER A 156 12.51 5.97 -7.03
N ASP A 157 12.81 7.07 -7.73
CA ASP A 157 13.24 8.31 -7.10
C ASP A 157 12.18 8.94 -6.19
N PRO A 158 10.91 9.09 -6.63
CA PRO A 158 9.86 9.66 -5.78
C PRO A 158 9.45 8.75 -4.61
N LEU A 159 9.79 7.46 -4.69
CA LEU A 159 9.54 6.49 -3.62
C LEU A 159 10.60 6.52 -2.53
N LYS A 160 11.79 7.06 -2.81
CA LYS A 160 12.83 7.23 -1.80
C LYS A 160 12.25 8.09 -0.68
N ILE A 161 12.19 7.50 0.51
CA ILE A 161 11.76 8.18 1.71
C ILE A 161 12.67 9.41 1.85
N PRO A 162 12.14 10.65 1.94
CA PRO A 162 12.96 11.75 2.36
C PRO A 162 13.55 11.35 3.70
N GLU A 163 14.87 11.34 3.80
CA GLU A 163 15.56 11.11 5.07
C GLU A 163 14.83 11.97 6.11
N ILE A 164 14.31 11.31 7.14
CA ILE A 164 13.76 12.01 8.28
C ILE A 164 14.92 12.87 8.76
N ASP A 165 14.74 14.18 8.81
CA ASP A 165 15.81 15.05 9.30
C ASP A 165 16.23 14.61 10.71
N ASP A 166 17.51 14.80 11.03
CA ASP A 166 18.09 14.37 12.31
C ASP A 166 17.26 14.85 13.52
N GLU A 167 16.55 15.98 13.39
CA GLU A 167 15.66 16.53 14.41
C GLU A 167 14.42 15.65 14.61
N THR A 168 13.75 15.26 13.52
CA THR A 168 12.57 14.39 13.57
C THR A 168 12.94 12.96 13.96
N GLU A 169 14.12 12.47 13.55
CA GLU A 169 14.63 11.16 13.98
C GLU A 169 14.89 11.13 15.49
N ALA A 170 15.53 12.16 16.04
CA ALA A 170 15.74 12.32 17.48
C ALA A 170 14.41 12.39 18.27
N ILE A 171 13.38 13.05 17.73
CA ILE A 171 12.05 13.10 18.37
C ILE A 171 11.40 11.71 18.41
N ILE A 172 11.54 10.92 17.33
CA ILE A 172 11.01 9.55 17.28
C ILE A 172 11.77 8.65 18.26
N GLU A 173 13.11 8.73 18.29
CA GLU A 173 13.95 7.95 19.20
C GLU A 173 13.64 8.28 20.66
N ASP A 174 13.53 9.57 21.03
CA ASP A 174 13.14 10.00 22.38
C ASP A 174 11.74 9.49 22.75
N ALA A 175 10.77 9.55 21.82
CA ALA A 175 9.43 9.02 22.04
C ALA A 175 9.39 7.48 22.20
N LEU A 176 10.27 6.76 21.51
CA LEU A 176 10.43 5.30 21.65
C LEU A 176 11.15 4.93 22.95
N ALA A 177 12.20 5.66 23.33
CA ALA A 177 12.94 5.45 24.57
C ALA A 177 12.08 5.76 25.81
N ALA A 178 11.28 6.84 25.77
CA ALA A 178 10.30 7.16 26.80
C ALA A 178 9.24 6.06 26.96
N ARG A 179 8.95 5.31 25.88
CA ARG A 179 8.05 4.14 25.90
C ARG A 179 8.73 2.87 26.40
N GLU A 180 10.01 2.65 26.10
CA GLU A 180 10.75 1.49 26.63
C GLU A 180 10.90 1.57 28.17
N HIS A 181 10.93 2.79 28.72
CA HIS A 181 10.85 3.03 30.16
C HIS A 181 9.44 2.85 30.77
N GLY A 182 8.39 2.84 29.95
CA GLY A 182 7.01 2.59 30.35
C GLY A 182 6.53 1.23 29.85
N SER A 183 6.82 0.16 30.59
CA SER A 183 6.36 -1.21 30.34
C SER A 183 4.94 -1.30 29.76
N GLY A 184 4.82 -1.47 28.44
CA GLY A 184 3.55 -1.74 27.77
C GLY A 184 3.73 -1.88 26.26
N ARG A 185 3.61 -3.10 25.73
CA ARG A 185 3.61 -3.34 24.29
C ARG A 185 2.35 -2.71 23.67
N LEU A 186 2.48 -2.14 22.47
CA LEU A 186 1.41 -1.44 21.72
C LEU A 186 0.16 -2.32 21.44
N PHE A 187 0.25 -3.62 21.69
CA PHE A 187 -0.83 -4.61 21.50
C PHE A 187 -1.04 -5.53 22.70
N ASP A 188 -0.56 -5.19 23.90
CA ASP A 188 -1.07 -5.89 25.09
C ASP A 188 -2.54 -5.49 25.27
N ALA A 189 -3.43 -6.39 24.88
CA ALA A 189 -4.79 -6.34 25.39
C ALA A 189 -4.66 -6.26 26.92
N PRO A 190 -5.33 -5.30 27.59
CA PRO A 190 -5.32 -5.28 29.04
C PRO A 190 -5.72 -6.69 29.51
N PRO A 191 -5.06 -7.27 30.52
CA PRO A 191 -5.46 -8.55 31.05
C PRO A 191 -6.96 -8.45 31.33
N ILE A 192 -7.75 -9.30 30.68
CA ILE A 192 -9.15 -9.44 31.03
C ILE A 192 -9.09 -10.03 32.43
N GLU A 193 -9.21 -9.18 33.44
CA GLU A 193 -9.44 -9.64 34.80
C GLU A 193 -10.65 -10.56 34.70
N PRO A 194 -10.56 -11.83 35.12
CA PRO A 194 -11.74 -12.65 35.23
C PRO A 194 -12.70 -11.85 36.09
N VAL A 195 -13.86 -11.51 35.53
CA VAL A 195 -14.90 -10.78 36.27
C VAL A 195 -15.07 -11.55 37.57
N GLU A 196 -14.67 -10.95 38.69
CA GLU A 196 -14.90 -11.55 40.01
C GLU A 196 -16.37 -11.93 40.04
N ASP A 197 -16.64 -13.17 40.50
CA ASP A 197 -17.99 -13.69 40.63
C ASP A 197 -18.86 -12.60 41.25
N VAL A 198 -19.67 -11.96 40.41
CA VAL A 198 -20.67 -11.01 40.88
C VAL A 198 -21.53 -11.88 41.77
N GLU A 199 -21.49 -11.64 43.08
CA GLU A 199 -22.45 -12.23 44.00
C GLU A 199 -23.82 -11.95 43.40
N THR A 200 -24.41 -12.98 42.81
CA THR A 200 -25.75 -12.93 42.28
C THR A 200 -26.62 -12.55 43.46
N GLU A 201 -27.23 -11.37 43.42
CA GLU A 201 -28.26 -11.01 44.39
C GLU A 201 -29.21 -12.19 44.53
N ASP A 202 -29.40 -12.63 45.77
CA ASP A 202 -30.21 -13.77 46.15
C ASP A 202 -31.66 -13.49 45.75
N GLY A 203 -32.05 -13.95 44.54
CA GLY A 203 -33.36 -13.67 43.96
C GLY A 203 -33.48 -13.72 42.42
N ALA A 204 -32.40 -13.94 41.68
CA ALA A 204 -32.43 -13.95 40.21
C ALA A 204 -33.04 -15.21 39.56
N ASP A 205 -33.49 -16.20 40.35
CA ASP A 205 -34.07 -17.45 39.85
C ASP A 205 -35.61 -17.48 40.00
N ARG A 206 -36.27 -16.37 39.65
CA ARG A 206 -37.73 -16.41 39.45
C ARG A 206 -38.02 -16.95 38.05
N PRO A 207 -38.76 -18.08 37.90
CA PRO A 207 -39.15 -18.57 36.59
C PRO A 207 -40.06 -17.56 35.88
N LEU A 208 -39.88 -17.45 34.56
CA LEU A 208 -40.46 -16.46 33.64
C LEU A 208 -42.01 -16.41 33.55
N ASP A 209 -42.73 -17.18 34.37
CA ASP A 209 -44.18 -17.30 34.31
C ASP A 209 -44.93 -16.30 35.24
N GLU A 210 -44.23 -15.45 36.00
CA GLU A 210 -44.84 -14.46 36.91
C GLU A 210 -44.70 -12.99 36.45
N LEU A 211 -44.24 -12.73 35.21
CA LEU A 211 -44.00 -11.37 34.70
C LEU A 211 -45.05 -10.82 33.73
N PHE A 212 -46.21 -11.46 33.60
CA PHE A 212 -47.38 -10.93 32.87
C PHE A 212 -48.71 -11.24 33.56
#